data_AF-A0A5J5BPM2-F1
#
_entry.id   AF-A0A5J5BPM2-F1
#
_cell.length_a   1.000
_cell.length_b   1.000
_cell.length_c   1.000
_cell.angle_alpha   90.00
_cell.angle_beta   90.00
_cell.angle_gamma   90.00
#
_symmetry.space_group_name_H-M   'P 1'
#
loop_
_entity.id
_entity.type
_entity.pdbx_description
1 polymer ?
#
loop_
_entity_poly.entity_id
_entity_poly.type
_entity_poly.pdbx_seq_one_letter_code
_entity_poly.pdbx_strand_id
1 'polypeptide(L)'
;MGGQVSTLGDVYSYGILLLEMFTGRRPTDELFKDNLNLHNYVKQALPDQVMELADQSALYKEVVGENTSKVECWNDLESEQLECLVSVFQIGVVCSAESPQDGMNMRQVSTELLSIRETFLGTGMASTQGDVYSFGVLLLELFTGKRPTDSMFEGGLTLHGHTVMALPRRAMEIVEPSLLLEAEDGNSNTENVSNTDNAGTSSGWRAKAEECLVAVMRIGVSCSGGIARRANGHERCCGRYV
;
A
#
# COMPACT_ATOMS: atom_id res chain seq x y z
N MET A 1 -6.17 39.74 -2.13
CA MET A 1 -5.13 39.96 -3.15
C MET A 1 -5.11 38.76 -4.06
N GLY A 2 -5.57 38.89 -5.31
CA GLY A 2 -5.45 37.83 -6.32
C GLY A 2 -4.23 38.13 -7.19
N GLY A 3 -3.10 37.49 -6.88
CA GLY A 3 -1.90 37.58 -7.71
C GLY A 3 -2.11 36.87 -9.04
N GLN A 4 -1.34 37.27 -10.06
CA GLN A 4 -1.34 36.60 -11.36
C GLN A 4 -0.88 35.15 -11.18
N VAL A 5 -1.64 34.18 -11.71
CA VAL A 5 -1.28 32.76 -11.67
C VAL A 5 0.06 32.58 -12.38
N SER A 6 1.00 31.93 -11.73
CA SER A 6 2.33 31.66 -12.28
C SER A 6 2.85 30.33 -11.77
N THR A 7 3.66 29.66 -12.60
CA THR A 7 4.30 28.41 -12.24
C THR A 7 5.23 28.56 -11.03
N LEU A 8 5.86 29.73 -10.86
CA LEU A 8 6.66 30.05 -9.69
C LEU A 8 5.79 30.16 -8.42
N GLY A 9 4.61 30.77 -8.53
CA GLY A 9 3.64 30.82 -7.44
C GLY A 9 3.11 29.43 -7.06
N ASP A 10 2.91 28.55 -8.04
CA ASP A 10 2.48 27.16 -7.81
C ASP A 10 3.57 26.37 -7.06
N VAL A 11 4.84 26.51 -7.47
CA VAL A 11 5.99 25.89 -6.76
C VAL A 11 6.09 26.42 -5.33
N TYR A 12 6.00 27.73 -5.14
CA TYR A 12 6.06 28.33 -3.81
C TYR A 12 4.94 27.80 -2.91
N SER A 13 3.71 27.80 -3.42
CA SER A 13 2.53 27.30 -2.69
C SER A 13 2.67 25.81 -2.37
N TYR A 14 3.22 25.02 -3.30
CA TYR A 14 3.53 23.62 -3.08
C TYR A 14 4.57 23.43 -1.96
N GLY A 15 5.64 24.23 -1.97
CA GLY A 15 6.66 24.23 -0.92
C GLY A 15 6.05 24.49 0.46
N ILE A 16 5.24 25.54 0.59
CA ILE A 16 4.56 25.88 1.85
C ILE A 16 3.61 24.76 2.28
N LEU A 17 2.81 24.20 1.37
CA LEU A 17 1.89 23.10 1.67
C LEU A 17 2.64 21.86 2.17
N LEU A 18 3.78 21.54 1.55
CA LEU A 18 4.60 20.41 1.95
C LEU A 18 5.18 20.63 3.35
N LEU A 19 5.68 21.84 3.66
CA LEU A 19 6.13 22.17 5.01
C LEU A 19 4.99 22.11 6.03
N GLU A 20 3.80 22.63 5.70
CA GLU A 20 2.62 22.60 6.57
C GLU A 20 2.19 21.16 6.86
N MET A 21 2.17 20.29 5.85
CA MET A 21 1.77 18.89 5.97
C MET A 21 2.68 18.11 6.92
N PHE A 22 3.99 18.26 6.79
CA PHE A 22 4.94 17.48 7.59
C PHE A 22 5.21 18.08 8.97
N THR A 23 5.00 19.40 9.16
CA THR A 23 5.12 20.03 10.49
C THR A 23 3.82 20.10 11.27
N GLY A 24 2.67 19.93 10.60
CA GLY A 24 1.34 20.15 11.19
C GLY A 24 1.07 21.61 11.56
N ARG A 25 1.92 22.56 11.14
CA ARG A 25 1.84 23.98 11.49
C ARG A 25 1.33 24.82 10.33
N ARG A 26 0.38 25.70 10.60
CA ARG A 26 -0.17 26.58 9.55
C ARG A 26 0.79 27.75 9.32
N PRO A 27 1.01 28.20 8.08
CA PRO A 27 1.83 29.40 7.80
C PRO A 27 1.33 30.66 8.51
N THR A 28 0.05 30.68 8.91
CA THR A 28 -0.62 31.76 9.62
C THR A 28 -0.66 31.56 11.14
N ASP A 29 0.01 30.55 11.68
CA ASP A 29 0.04 30.33 13.13
C ASP A 29 0.67 31.52 13.85
N GLU A 30 0.16 31.80 15.05
CA GLU A 30 0.60 32.92 15.88
C GLU A 30 2.10 32.85 16.26
N LEU A 31 2.72 31.67 16.10
CA LEU A 31 4.16 31.44 16.25
C LEU A 31 4.99 32.21 15.20
N PHE A 32 4.42 32.46 14.02
CA PHE A 32 5.11 33.04 12.87
C PHE A 32 4.91 34.56 12.76
N LYS A 33 5.10 35.26 13.89
CA LYS A 33 5.12 36.72 13.96
C LYS A 33 6.55 37.26 13.88
N ASP A 34 6.70 38.58 13.78
CA ASP A 34 7.98 39.28 13.89
C ASP A 34 9.08 38.80 12.91
N ASN A 35 8.72 38.68 11.63
CA ASN A 35 9.56 38.24 10.51
C ASN A 35 9.97 36.75 10.51
N LEU A 36 9.44 35.94 11.43
CA LEU A 36 9.54 34.49 11.31
C LEU A 36 8.39 33.96 10.45
N ASN A 37 8.68 33.01 9.56
CA ASN A 37 7.67 32.31 8.78
C ASN A 37 7.99 30.80 8.76
N LEU A 38 7.04 29.99 8.28
CA LEU A 38 7.19 28.53 8.26
C LEU A 38 8.45 28.07 7.49
N HIS A 39 8.78 28.74 6.37
CA HIS A 39 10.01 28.48 5.60
C HIS A 39 11.26 28.69 6.47
N ASN A 40 11.41 29.87 7.08
CA ASN A 40 12.57 30.21 7.88
C ASN A 40 12.67 29.36 9.15
N TYR A 41 11.54 28.98 9.74
CA TYR A 41 11.48 28.09 10.90
C TYR A 41 12.04 26.70 10.56
N VAL A 42 11.55 26.08 9.49
CA VAL A 42 12.07 24.78 9.02
C VAL A 42 13.52 24.90 8.60
N LYS A 43 13.88 25.93 7.82
CA LYS A 43 15.24 26.14 7.31
C LYS A 43 16.29 26.26 8.42
N GLN A 44 15.94 26.87 9.56
CA GLN A 44 16.86 27.02 10.70
C GLN A 44 17.03 25.73 11.52
N ALA A 45 16.06 24.84 11.49
CA ALA A 45 16.09 23.58 12.23
C ALA A 45 16.76 22.44 11.44
N LEU A 46 16.85 22.53 10.12
CA LEU A 46 17.48 21.48 9.31
C LEU A 46 19.03 21.52 9.34
N PRO A 47 19.69 20.35 9.27
CA PRO A 47 19.13 19.00 9.40
C PRO A 47 18.99 18.53 10.86
N ASP A 48 19.61 19.25 11.81
CA ASP A 48 19.92 18.74 13.16
C ASP A 48 18.69 18.58 14.07
N GLN A 49 17.63 19.36 13.86
CA GLN A 49 16.42 19.40 14.69
C GLN A 49 15.18 18.90 13.94
N VAL A 50 15.34 18.02 12.94
CA VAL A 50 14.23 17.52 12.11
C VAL A 50 13.11 16.85 12.91
N MET A 51 13.46 16.20 14.02
CA MET A 51 12.49 15.55 14.91
C MET A 51 11.56 16.53 15.61
N GLU A 52 12.05 17.74 15.91
CA GLU A 52 11.24 18.78 16.56
C GLU A 52 10.30 19.47 15.57
N LEU A 53 10.58 19.34 14.27
CA LEU A 53 9.75 19.86 13.20
C LEU A 53 8.54 18.98 12.90
N ALA A 54 8.74 17.66 12.87
CA ALA A 54 7.76 16.76 12.29
C ALA A 54 6.52 16.58 13.19
N ASP A 55 5.34 16.59 12.58
CA ASP A 55 4.10 16.28 13.28
C ASP A 55 3.97 14.77 13.52
N GLN A 56 3.78 14.42 14.80
CA GLN A 56 3.57 13.05 15.27
C GLN A 56 2.42 12.36 14.57
N SER A 57 1.36 13.13 14.27
CA SER A 57 0.16 12.58 13.64
C SER A 57 0.38 12.27 12.15
N ALA A 58 1.24 13.05 11.48
CA ALA A 58 1.57 12.85 10.07
C ALA A 58 2.49 11.64 9.82
N LEU A 59 3.27 11.24 10.84
CA LEU A 59 4.22 10.12 10.76
C LEU A 59 3.65 8.79 11.25
N TYR A 60 2.43 8.76 11.80
CA TYR A 60 1.87 7.54 12.35
C TYR A 60 1.46 6.56 11.26
N LYS A 61 1.98 5.32 11.32
CA LYS A 61 1.49 4.18 10.54
C LYS A 61 0.17 3.76 11.17
N GLU A 62 -0.94 3.86 10.44
CA GLU A 62 -2.24 3.32 10.88
C GLU A 62 -2.08 1.82 11.16
N VAL A 63 -1.80 1.45 12.41
CA VAL A 63 -1.95 0.08 12.88
C VAL A 63 -3.43 -0.09 13.19
N VAL A 64 -4.20 -0.43 12.16
CA VAL A 64 -5.54 -0.99 12.36
C VAL A 64 -5.33 -2.43 12.84
N GLY A 65 -5.08 -2.57 14.14
CA GLY A 65 -4.82 -3.84 14.81
C GLY A 65 -4.93 -3.67 16.32
N GLU A 66 -5.87 -4.39 16.89
CA GLU A 66 -6.39 -4.35 18.25
C GLU A 66 -5.34 -4.25 19.40
N ASN A 67 -5.64 -3.36 20.36
CA ASN A 67 -5.40 -3.49 21.80
C ASN A 67 -3.97 -3.31 22.37
N THR A 68 -3.20 -2.34 21.91
CA THR A 68 -2.07 -1.81 22.69
C THR A 68 -2.26 -0.34 23.04
N SER A 69 -1.95 -0.03 24.30
CA SER A 69 -2.11 1.27 24.93
C SER A 69 -1.53 2.40 24.08
N LYS A 70 -2.39 3.35 23.76
CA LYS A 70 -2.08 4.70 23.30
C LYS A 70 -1.07 5.32 24.28
N VAL A 71 0.24 5.21 24.03
CA VAL A 71 1.37 6.03 24.54
C VAL A 71 2.71 5.32 24.25
N GLU A 72 3.59 6.06 23.55
CA GLU A 72 5.00 5.80 23.17
C GLU A 72 5.21 4.82 22.00
N CYS A 73 5.99 5.13 20.96
CA CYS A 73 7.40 5.51 21.10
C CYS A 73 7.90 6.25 19.84
N TRP A 74 8.19 7.54 19.99
CA TRP A 74 8.98 8.34 19.04
C TRP A 74 10.42 7.83 18.86
N ASN A 75 10.84 6.82 19.64
CA ASN A 75 12.19 6.27 19.60
C ASN A 75 12.36 5.16 18.55
N ASP A 76 11.33 4.84 17.75
CA ASP A 76 11.39 3.82 16.69
C ASP A 76 11.49 4.41 15.28
N LEU A 77 11.64 5.74 15.13
CA LEU A 77 11.99 6.34 13.84
C LEU A 77 13.42 5.91 13.48
N GLU A 78 13.54 4.94 12.57
CA GLU A 78 14.82 4.48 12.06
C GLU A 78 15.57 5.64 11.38
N SER A 79 16.91 5.61 11.39
CA SER A 79 17.75 6.65 10.78
C SER A 79 17.33 6.99 9.34
N GLU A 80 16.87 6.00 8.60
CA GLU A 80 16.37 6.15 7.22
C GLU A 80 15.11 7.04 7.14
N GLN A 81 14.22 6.96 8.12
CA GLN A 81 12.99 7.78 8.16
C GLN A 81 13.31 9.24 8.49
N LEU A 82 14.31 9.47 9.35
CA LEU A 82 14.84 10.80 9.63
C LEU A 82 15.48 11.42 8.39
N GLU A 83 16.32 10.67 7.68
CA GLU A 83 16.94 11.11 6.43
C GLU A 83 15.91 11.42 5.34
N CYS A 84 14.83 10.62 5.27
CA CYS A 84 13.69 10.89 4.40
C CYS A 84 13.02 12.23 4.73
N LEU A 85 12.73 12.48 6.02
CA LEU A 85 12.12 13.73 6.46
C LEU A 85 13.01 14.94 6.18
N VAL A 86 14.32 14.82 6.45
CA VAL A 86 15.29 15.86 6.12
C VAL A 86 15.22 16.19 4.62
N SER A 87 15.20 15.16 3.75
CA SER A 87 15.14 15.33 2.30
C SER A 87 13.83 16.01 1.85
N VAL A 88 12.69 15.59 2.41
CA VAL A 88 11.38 16.18 2.13
C VAL A 88 11.33 17.66 2.56
N PHE A 89 11.78 17.97 3.78
CA PHE A 89 11.82 19.36 4.25
C PHE A 89 12.78 20.24 3.44
N GLN A 90 13.92 19.70 2.99
CA GLN A 90 14.83 20.42 2.09
C GLN A 90 14.14 20.80 0.77
N ILE A 91 13.36 19.90 0.17
CA ILE A 91 12.54 20.22 -1.01
C ILE A 91 11.54 21.33 -0.68
N GLY A 92 10.84 21.22 0.45
CA GLY A 92 9.88 22.23 0.89
C GLY A 92 10.51 23.62 1.05
N VAL A 93 11.70 23.69 1.66
CA VAL A 93 12.48 24.93 1.82
C VAL A 93 12.89 25.49 0.46
N VAL A 94 13.48 24.67 -0.42
CA VAL A 94 13.90 25.13 -1.77
C VAL A 94 12.70 25.64 -2.58
N CYS A 95 11.55 24.95 -2.52
CA CYS A 95 10.35 25.36 -3.24
C CYS A 95 9.75 26.67 -2.71
N SER A 96 9.82 26.90 -1.40
CA SER A 96 9.24 28.08 -0.73
C SER A 96 10.22 29.26 -0.61
N ALA A 97 11.30 29.26 -1.39
CA ALA A 97 12.18 30.42 -1.48
C ALA A 97 11.47 31.58 -2.20
N GLU A 98 11.60 32.80 -1.67
CA GLU A 98 11.01 34.01 -2.26
C GLU A 98 11.74 34.46 -3.55
N SER A 99 12.95 33.93 -3.79
CA SER A 99 13.78 34.21 -4.96
C SER A 99 13.64 33.12 -6.03
N PRO A 100 13.26 33.46 -7.28
CA PRO A 100 13.15 32.51 -8.38
C PRO A 100 14.48 31.85 -8.79
N GLN A 101 15.63 32.45 -8.40
CA GLN A 101 16.94 31.91 -8.75
C GLN A 101 17.38 30.75 -7.85
N ASP A 102 16.76 30.63 -6.68
CA ASP A 102 17.09 29.62 -5.68
C ASP A 102 16.08 28.47 -5.64
N GLY A 103 15.00 28.54 -6.44
CA GLY A 103 13.90 27.58 -6.46
C GLY A 103 14.00 26.52 -7.56
N MET A 104 13.39 25.36 -7.32
CA MET A 104 13.21 24.30 -8.32
C MET A 104 11.99 24.55 -9.21
N ASN A 105 11.97 24.02 -10.43
CA ASN A 105 10.72 23.90 -11.18
C ASN A 105 9.97 22.60 -10.83
N MET A 106 8.66 22.52 -11.10
CA MET A 106 7.84 21.36 -10.75
C MET A 106 8.34 20.01 -11.30
N ARG A 107 9.06 20.00 -12.43
CA ARG A 107 9.66 18.76 -12.94
C ARG A 107 10.79 18.29 -12.04
N GLN A 108 11.66 19.20 -11.61
CA GLN A 108 12.73 18.90 -10.66
C GLN A 108 12.14 18.44 -9.32
N VAL A 109 11.14 19.15 -8.79
CA VAL A 109 10.44 18.76 -7.55
C VAL A 109 9.91 17.32 -7.65
N SER A 110 9.22 17.00 -8.75
CA SER A 110 8.72 15.65 -8.99
C SER A 110 9.86 14.62 -9.03
N THR A 111 10.94 14.90 -9.76
CA THR A 111 12.09 13.99 -9.86
C THR A 111 12.75 13.75 -8.51
N GLU A 112 12.97 14.79 -7.71
CA GLU A 112 13.58 14.68 -6.38
C GLU A 112 12.68 13.88 -5.42
N LEU A 113 11.37 14.15 -5.40
CA LEU A 113 10.43 13.37 -4.58
C LEU A 113 10.36 11.90 -5.00
N LEU A 114 10.44 11.61 -6.31
CA LEU A 114 10.52 10.25 -6.82
C LEU A 114 11.81 9.56 -6.36
N SER A 115 12.94 10.27 -6.39
CA SER A 115 14.24 9.79 -5.89
C SER A 115 14.18 9.48 -4.39
N ILE A 116 13.58 10.36 -3.58
CA ILE A 116 13.35 10.13 -2.14
C ILE A 116 12.50 8.88 -1.95
N ARG A 117 11.38 8.77 -2.68
CA ARG A 117 10.50 7.58 -2.60
C ARG A 117 11.27 6.30 -2.93
N GLU A 118 12.08 6.30 -3.98
CA GLU A 118 12.87 5.12 -4.38
C GLU A 118 13.95 4.75 -3.36
N THR A 119 14.56 5.76 -2.73
CA THR A 119 15.61 5.59 -1.73
C THR A 119 15.06 5.02 -0.41
N PHE A 120 13.91 5.51 0.06
CA PHE A 120 13.41 5.21 1.41
C PHE A 120 12.20 4.27 1.47
N LEU A 121 11.38 4.18 0.41
CA LEU A 121 10.22 3.29 0.37
C LEU A 121 10.46 2.03 -0.47
N GLY A 122 11.68 1.89 -0.99
CA GLY A 122 12.06 0.83 -1.90
C GLY A 122 11.36 0.95 -3.26
N THR A 123 11.90 0.25 -4.25
CA THR A 123 11.35 0.13 -5.60
C THR A 123 10.08 -0.71 -5.61
N GLY A 124 9.01 -0.23 -4.97
CA GLY A 124 7.66 -0.48 -5.43
C GLY A 124 7.41 0.30 -6.72
N MET A 125 8.27 0.15 -7.74
CA MET A 125 7.98 0.69 -9.06
C MET A 125 6.65 0.06 -9.48
N ALA A 126 5.61 0.89 -9.62
CA ALA A 126 4.39 0.48 -10.29
C ALA A 126 4.83 -0.14 -11.62
N SER A 127 4.65 -1.45 -11.72
CA SER A 127 5.15 -2.24 -12.82
C SER A 127 4.08 -3.25 -13.13
N THR A 128 3.95 -3.56 -14.42
CA THR A 128 3.01 -4.59 -14.87
C THR A 128 3.25 -5.91 -14.14
N GLN A 129 4.50 -6.22 -13.76
CA GLN A 129 4.84 -7.41 -12.99
C GLN A 129 4.39 -7.34 -11.52
N GLY A 130 4.51 -6.17 -10.89
CA GLY A 130 4.00 -5.90 -9.55
C GLY A 130 2.46 -5.94 -9.51
N ASP A 131 1.82 -5.40 -10.53
CA ASP A 131 0.35 -5.42 -10.69
C ASP A 131 -0.16 -6.85 -10.86
N VAL A 132 0.51 -7.67 -11.70
CA VAL A 132 0.19 -9.09 -11.88
C VAL A 132 0.36 -9.86 -10.57
N TYR A 133 1.45 -9.62 -9.83
CA TYR A 133 1.66 -10.26 -8.52
C TYR A 133 0.56 -9.88 -7.53
N SER A 134 0.26 -8.57 -7.41
CA SER A 134 -0.74 -8.05 -6.49
C SER A 134 -2.13 -8.59 -6.81
N PHE A 135 -2.50 -8.62 -8.09
CA PHE A 135 -3.73 -9.26 -8.55
C PHE A 135 -3.76 -10.76 -8.21
N GLY A 136 -2.65 -11.47 -8.40
CA GLY A 136 -2.53 -12.88 -8.02
C GLY A 136 -2.76 -13.11 -6.53
N VAL A 137 -2.15 -12.30 -5.67
CA VAL A 137 -2.33 -12.37 -4.21
C VAL A 137 -3.76 -12.02 -3.83
N LEU A 138 -4.36 -10.98 -4.41
CA LEU A 138 -5.75 -10.59 -4.18
C LEU A 138 -6.74 -11.69 -4.57
N LEU A 139 -6.50 -12.39 -5.69
CA LEU A 139 -7.30 -13.57 -6.05
C LEU A 139 -7.16 -14.65 -4.97
N LEU A 140 -5.95 -14.97 -4.53
CA LEU A 140 -5.77 -15.99 -3.50
C LEU A 140 -6.42 -15.59 -2.17
N GLU A 141 -6.28 -14.34 -1.75
CA GLU A 141 -6.90 -13.80 -0.54
C GLU A 141 -8.42 -13.88 -0.64
N LEU A 142 -8.99 -13.41 -1.75
CA LEU A 142 -10.44 -13.44 -1.98
C LEU A 142 -10.99 -14.86 -1.93
N PHE A 143 -10.34 -15.80 -2.64
CA PHE A 143 -10.86 -17.15 -2.76
C PHE A 143 -10.62 -18.00 -1.52
N THR A 144 -9.61 -17.70 -0.70
CA THR A 144 -9.33 -18.45 0.54
C THR A 144 -9.89 -17.79 1.79
N GLY A 145 -10.26 -16.51 1.71
CA GLY A 145 -10.63 -15.70 2.87
C GLY A 145 -9.46 -15.44 3.83
N LYS A 146 -8.21 -15.74 3.44
CA LYS A 146 -7.02 -15.62 4.28
C LYS A 146 -6.14 -14.47 3.82
N ARG A 147 -5.70 -13.63 4.75
CA ARG A 147 -4.78 -12.54 4.43
C ARG A 147 -3.35 -13.08 4.34
N PRO A 148 -2.51 -12.57 3.42
CA PRO A 148 -1.10 -12.98 3.36
C PRO A 148 -0.32 -12.80 4.67
N THR A 149 -0.82 -11.91 5.54
CA THR A 149 -0.27 -11.55 6.85
C THR A 149 -0.91 -12.31 8.02
N ASP A 150 -1.79 -13.28 7.78
CA ASP A 150 -2.36 -14.09 8.86
C ASP A 150 -1.26 -14.85 9.60
N SER A 151 -1.36 -14.93 10.93
CA SER A 151 -0.38 -15.60 11.80
C SER A 151 -0.19 -17.10 11.49
N MET A 152 -1.12 -17.71 10.75
CA MET A 152 -0.93 -19.08 10.24
C MET A 152 0.15 -19.21 9.16
N PHE A 153 0.61 -18.10 8.58
CA PHE A 153 1.64 -18.04 7.53
C PHE A 153 3.02 -17.63 8.09
N GLU A 154 3.43 -18.29 9.18
CA GLU A 154 4.75 -18.16 9.78
C GLU A 154 5.69 -19.29 9.32
N GLY A 155 6.99 -19.18 9.64
CA GLY A 155 7.96 -20.25 9.38
C GLY A 155 8.23 -20.55 7.89
N GLY A 156 8.03 -19.55 7.01
CA GLY A 156 8.24 -19.67 5.56
C GLY A 156 7.04 -20.21 4.79
N LEU A 157 5.93 -20.53 5.47
CA LEU A 157 4.65 -20.80 4.82
C LEU A 157 4.05 -19.47 4.33
N THR A 158 3.55 -19.45 3.10
CA THR A 158 2.89 -18.26 2.52
C THR A 158 1.51 -18.62 2.00
N LEU A 159 0.64 -17.64 1.79
CA LEU A 159 -0.67 -17.84 1.15
C LEU A 159 -0.55 -18.54 -0.23
N HIS A 160 0.46 -18.16 -1.02
CA HIS A 160 0.81 -18.83 -2.27
C HIS A 160 1.17 -20.30 -2.02
N GLY A 161 2.09 -20.57 -1.10
CA GLY A 161 2.52 -21.93 -0.77
C GLY A 161 1.39 -22.81 -0.25
N HIS A 162 0.53 -22.26 0.61
CA HIS A 162 -0.67 -22.91 1.11
C HIS A 162 -1.61 -23.32 -0.03
N THR A 163 -1.87 -22.41 -0.97
CA THR A 163 -2.72 -22.68 -2.13
C THR A 163 -2.09 -23.72 -3.07
N VAL A 164 -0.78 -23.62 -3.33
CA VAL A 164 -0.03 -24.61 -4.15
C VAL A 164 -0.16 -26.02 -3.58
N MET A 165 -0.09 -26.17 -2.26
CA MET A 165 -0.21 -27.48 -1.59
C MET A 165 -1.63 -28.06 -1.65
N ALA A 166 -2.66 -27.22 -1.75
CA ALA A 166 -4.05 -27.66 -1.83
C ALA A 166 -4.49 -28.02 -3.26
N LEU A 167 -3.99 -27.30 -4.28
CA LEU A 167 -4.46 -27.49 -5.66
C LEU A 167 -3.91 -28.77 -6.34
N PRO A 168 -4.68 -29.38 -7.27
CA PRO A 168 -6.11 -29.15 -7.52
C PRO A 168 -7.01 -29.98 -6.59
N ARG A 169 -6.47 -31.03 -5.96
CA ARG A 169 -7.29 -32.09 -5.31
C ARG A 169 -8.02 -31.66 -4.05
N ARG A 170 -7.47 -30.68 -3.33
CA ARG A 170 -7.98 -30.17 -2.05
C ARG A 170 -8.40 -28.70 -2.14
N ALA A 171 -8.65 -28.22 -3.36
CA ALA A 171 -9.00 -26.83 -3.62
C ALA A 171 -10.22 -26.39 -2.78
N MET A 172 -11.24 -27.24 -2.72
CA MET A 172 -12.49 -26.95 -2.00
C MET A 172 -12.33 -26.91 -0.47
N GLU A 173 -11.23 -27.43 0.09
CA GLU A 173 -10.96 -27.36 1.53
C GLU A 173 -10.42 -25.98 1.96
N ILE A 174 -9.87 -25.23 1.02
CA ILE A 174 -9.26 -23.92 1.28
C ILE A 174 -10.06 -22.76 0.71
N VAL A 175 -11.10 -23.05 -0.08
CA VAL A 175 -12.01 -22.02 -0.60
C VAL A 175 -12.86 -21.50 0.55
N GLU A 176 -13.00 -20.19 0.63
CA GLU A 176 -13.86 -19.53 1.61
C GLU A 176 -15.30 -20.04 1.48
N PRO A 177 -15.90 -20.64 2.55
CA PRO A 177 -17.25 -21.20 2.48
C PRO A 177 -18.32 -20.22 2.01
N SER A 178 -18.19 -18.93 2.29
CA SER A 178 -19.13 -17.91 1.80
C SER A 178 -19.17 -17.77 0.26
N LEU A 179 -18.13 -18.22 -0.44
CA LEU A 179 -18.10 -18.28 -1.92
C LEU A 179 -18.78 -19.54 -2.46
N LEU A 180 -19.01 -20.55 -1.62
CA LEU A 180 -19.75 -21.74 -1.94
C LEU A 180 -21.24 -21.43 -1.76
N LEU A 181 -21.81 -20.71 -2.72
CA LEU A 181 -23.24 -20.37 -2.72
C LEU A 181 -24.07 -21.64 -2.52
N GLU A 182 -24.70 -21.75 -1.35
CA GLU A 182 -25.73 -22.74 -1.09
C GLU A 182 -27.00 -22.27 -1.80
N ALA A 183 -27.23 -22.81 -3.01
CA ALA A 183 -28.58 -22.85 -3.55
C ALA A 183 -29.37 -23.86 -2.69
N GLU A 184 -29.99 -23.38 -1.61
CA GLU A 184 -31.11 -24.10 -1.03
C GLU A 184 -32.24 -24.08 -2.06
N ASP A 185 -32.46 -25.21 -2.74
CA ASP A 185 -33.65 -25.44 -3.55
C ASP A 185 -34.87 -25.51 -2.62
N GLY A 186 -35.35 -24.34 -2.20
CA GLY A 186 -36.64 -24.21 -1.54
C GLY A 186 -37.75 -24.35 -2.57
N ASN A 187 -38.41 -25.53 -2.64
CA ASN A 187 -39.86 -25.58 -2.53
C ASN A 187 -40.40 -27.00 -2.30
N SER A 188 -41.15 -27.15 -1.22
CA SER A 188 -42.06 -28.26 -0.94
C SER A 188 -43.40 -28.12 -1.69
N ASN A 189 -43.95 -29.27 -2.11
CA ASN A 189 -45.36 -29.60 -2.38
C ASN A 189 -45.92 -29.52 -3.82
N THR A 190 -46.21 -30.73 -4.35
CA THR A 190 -47.42 -31.24 -5.08
C THR A 190 -47.93 -30.43 -6.29
N GLU A 191 -48.07 -30.95 -7.52
CA GLU A 191 -48.91 -32.08 -7.99
C GLU A 191 -48.53 -32.54 -9.42
N ASN A 192 -49.03 -33.73 -9.78
CA ASN A 192 -48.69 -34.58 -10.92
C ASN A 192 -48.94 -34.00 -12.33
N VAL A 193 -47.96 -34.12 -13.24
CA VAL A 193 -48.19 -34.53 -14.65
C VAL A 193 -46.98 -35.35 -15.12
N SER A 194 -47.24 -36.59 -15.53
CA SER A 194 -46.28 -37.50 -16.15
C SER A 194 -45.87 -37.04 -17.55
N ASN A 195 -44.57 -36.89 -17.81
CA ASN A 195 -43.93 -37.36 -19.05
C ASN A 195 -42.40 -37.29 -18.94
N THR A 196 -41.78 -38.20 -19.68
CA THR A 196 -40.37 -38.58 -19.70
C THR A 196 -39.40 -37.46 -20.07
N ASP A 197 -38.14 -37.65 -19.63
CA ASP A 197 -36.91 -36.96 -20.04
C ASP A 197 -36.56 -35.63 -19.35
N ASN A 198 -35.96 -35.73 -18.15
CA ASN A 198 -34.79 -34.91 -17.79
C ASN A 198 -34.16 -35.38 -16.46
N ALA A 199 -33.26 -36.37 -16.55
CA ALA A 199 -32.32 -36.68 -15.47
C ALA A 199 -31.00 -35.96 -15.75
N GLY A 200 -30.84 -34.73 -15.25
CA GLY A 200 -29.50 -34.11 -15.21
C GLY A 200 -29.47 -32.60 -15.10
N THR A 201 -29.69 -32.03 -13.92
CA THR A 201 -29.44 -30.58 -13.72
C THR A 201 -28.95 -30.15 -12.34
N SER A 202 -28.66 -31.05 -11.39
CA SER A 202 -28.13 -30.66 -10.05
C SER A 202 -26.63 -30.88 -9.87
N SER A 203 -26.06 -31.98 -10.36
CA SER A 203 -24.63 -32.28 -10.19
C SER A 203 -23.70 -31.55 -11.17
N GLY A 204 -24.22 -31.17 -12.34
CA GLY A 204 -23.42 -30.61 -13.43
C GLY A 204 -22.97 -29.17 -13.18
N TRP A 205 -23.78 -28.35 -12.51
CA TRP A 205 -23.41 -26.95 -12.23
C TRP A 205 -22.39 -26.87 -11.09
N ARG A 206 -22.50 -27.75 -10.08
CA ARG A 206 -21.54 -27.83 -8.96
C ARG A 206 -20.16 -28.24 -9.44
N ALA A 207 -20.07 -29.31 -10.24
CA ALA A 207 -18.79 -29.75 -10.82
C ALA A 207 -18.15 -28.67 -11.70
N LYS A 208 -18.94 -27.96 -12.51
CA LYS A 208 -18.45 -26.81 -13.30
C LYS A 208 -18.00 -25.64 -12.42
N ALA A 209 -18.69 -25.38 -11.30
CA ALA A 209 -18.30 -24.35 -10.35
C ALA A 209 -16.97 -24.70 -9.66
N GLU A 210 -16.79 -25.96 -9.25
CA GLU A 210 -15.51 -26.45 -8.69
C GLU A 210 -14.37 -26.31 -9.70
N GLU A 211 -14.59 -26.69 -10.96
CA GLU A 211 -13.61 -26.51 -12.03
C GLU A 211 -13.25 -25.03 -12.24
N CYS A 212 -14.25 -24.13 -12.18
CA CYS A 212 -14.02 -22.68 -12.25
C CYS A 212 -13.19 -22.18 -11.06
N LEU A 213 -13.50 -22.60 -9.84
CA LEU A 213 -12.78 -22.22 -8.63
C LEU A 213 -11.31 -22.68 -8.69
N VAL A 214 -11.10 -23.93 -9.08
CA VAL A 214 -9.75 -24.49 -9.31
C VAL A 214 -9.00 -23.69 -10.38
N ALA A 215 -9.67 -23.33 -11.48
CA ALA A 215 -9.04 -22.57 -12.55
C ALA A 215 -8.62 -21.16 -12.09
N VAL A 216 -9.47 -20.44 -11.36
CA VAL A 216 -9.16 -19.10 -10.85
C VAL A 216 -8.03 -19.14 -9.81
N MET A 217 -8.05 -20.10 -8.89
CA MET A 217 -6.96 -20.26 -7.93
C MET A 217 -5.63 -20.61 -8.61
N ARG A 218 -5.64 -21.39 -9.71
CA ARG A 218 -4.42 -21.64 -10.51
C ARG A 218 -3.88 -20.39 -11.19
N ILE A 219 -4.74 -19.48 -11.62
CA ILE A 219 -4.35 -18.15 -12.12
C ILE A 219 -3.68 -17.37 -10.98
N GLY A 220 -4.33 -17.29 -9.81
CA GLY A 220 -3.79 -16.63 -8.62
C GLY A 220 -2.40 -17.13 -8.23
N VAL A 221 -2.19 -18.46 -8.21
CA VAL A 221 -0.87 -19.09 -7.98
C VAL A 221 0.14 -18.70 -9.06
N SER A 222 -0.23 -18.79 -10.33
CA SER A 222 0.69 -18.49 -11.45
C SER A 222 1.17 -17.04 -11.41
N CYS A 223 0.28 -16.11 -11.05
CA CYS A 223 0.57 -14.69 -10.94
C CYS A 223 1.41 -14.34 -9.70
N SER A 224 1.17 -15.02 -8.56
CA SER A 224 1.84 -14.74 -7.29
C SER A 224 3.19 -15.46 -7.09
N GLY A 225 3.59 -16.39 -7.98
CA GLY A 225 4.87 -17.11 -7.87
C GLY A 225 6.09 -16.41 -8.48
N GLY A 226 5.90 -15.26 -9.15
CA GLY A 226 6.88 -14.66 -10.07
C GLY A 226 8.00 -13.82 -9.43
N ILE A 227 7.81 -13.26 -8.22
CA ILE A 227 8.80 -12.35 -7.63
C ILE A 227 9.97 -13.10 -6.98
N ALA A 228 9.73 -14.28 -6.41
CA ALA A 228 10.77 -15.06 -5.73
C ALA A 228 11.86 -15.63 -6.65
N ARG A 229 11.62 -15.79 -7.96
CA ARG A 229 12.61 -16.39 -8.89
C ARG A 229 13.57 -15.39 -9.54
N ARG A 230 13.36 -14.08 -9.40
CA ARG A 230 14.24 -13.06 -10.00
C ARG A 230 15.31 -12.51 -9.05
N ALA A 231 15.25 -12.85 -7.76
CA ALA A 231 16.27 -12.47 -6.77
C ALA A 231 17.62 -13.20 -6.98
N ASN A 232 17.70 -14.23 -7.82
CA ASN A 232 18.94 -14.99 -8.09
C ASN A 232 19.70 -14.55 -9.36
N GLY A 233 19.43 -13.34 -9.89
CA GLY A 233 20.05 -12.85 -11.13
C GLY A 233 20.80 -11.51 -11.05
N HIS A 234 20.80 -10.85 -9.89
CA HIS A 234 21.72 -9.75 -9.59
C HIS A 234 21.71 -9.54 -8.07
N GLU A 235 22.83 -9.85 -7.43
CA GLU A 235 23.03 -9.70 -6.00
C GLU A 235 22.95 -8.23 -5.57
N ARG A 236 22.46 -8.04 -4.35
CA ARG A 236 22.23 -6.81 -3.57
C ARG A 236 20.85 -6.18 -3.70
N CYS A 237 19.83 -6.84 -3.15
CA CYS A 237 18.72 -6.19 -2.45
C CYS A 237 17.98 -7.23 -1.60
N CYS A 238 18.56 -7.56 -0.44
CA CYS A 238 17.88 -8.08 0.75
C CYS A 238 18.95 -8.24 1.83
N GLY A 239 19.33 -7.11 2.44
CA GLY A 239 20.12 -7.11 3.65
C GLY A 239 19.21 -7.29 4.86
N ARG A 240 19.46 -8.39 5.57
CA ARG A 240 19.26 -8.63 7.02
C ARG A 240 17.86 -8.48 7.63
N TYR A 241 17.28 -9.63 7.95
CA TYR A 241 16.79 -9.94 9.29
C TYR A 241 17.13 -11.42 9.59
N VAL A 242 18.34 -11.65 10.12
CA VAL A 242 18.72 -12.43 11.33
C VAL A 242 20.15 -12.01 11.69
#